data_AF-A0A938V8Q2-F1
#
_entry.id   AF-A0A938V8Q2-F1
#
_cell.length_a   1.000
_cell.length_b   1.000
_cell.length_c   1.000
_cell.angle_alpha   90.00
_cell.angle_beta   90.00
_cell.angle_gamma   90.00
#
_symmetry.space_group_name_H-M   'P 1'
#
loop_
_entity.id
_entity.type
_entity.pdbx_description
1 polymer ?
#
loop_
_entity_poly.entity_id
_entity_poly.type
_entity_poly.pdbx_seq_one_letter_code
_entity_poly.pdbx_strand_id
1 'polypeptide(L)'
;MRLTLIIIILMIASAMTAAPLEQVNTTATGVTVRIQSLRTEPYVTEPMTEEDIHDVRPGSVIGRTYAIPYANARVEVQNMVWNVFDAQGKLIGETHFRLSNWIEIANRLHFREMYGITVTMDTQRQVGNQIHTLREVEFSL
;
A
#
# COMPACT_ATOMS: atom_id res chain seq x y z
N MET A 1 43.07 -2.72 19.93
CA MET A 1 41.83 -2.09 20.48
C MET A 1 41.10 -1.17 19.50
N ARG A 2 41.78 -0.40 18.64
CA ARG A 2 41.08 0.43 17.62
C ARG A 2 40.46 -0.39 16.49
N LEU A 3 41.15 -1.43 16.02
CA LEU A 3 40.69 -2.29 14.91
C LEU A 3 39.46 -3.13 15.30
N THR A 4 39.39 -3.58 16.55
CA THR A 4 38.22 -4.29 17.10
C THR A 4 36.97 -3.40 17.16
N LEU A 5 37.12 -2.12 17.50
CA LEU A 5 36.00 -1.16 17.49
C LEU A 5 35.46 -0.92 16.07
N ILE A 6 36.35 -0.81 15.08
CA ILE A 6 35.96 -0.63 13.68
C ILE A 6 35.18 -1.85 13.16
N ILE A 7 35.63 -3.06 13.48
CA ILE A 7 34.95 -4.30 13.08
C ILE A 7 33.54 -4.38 13.68
N ILE A 8 33.38 -4.00 14.96
CA ILE A 8 32.08 -3.99 15.62
C ILE A 8 31.11 -3.01 14.95
N ILE A 9 31.57 -1.80 14.62
CA ILE A 9 30.75 -0.80 13.93
C ILE A 9 30.34 -1.28 12.53
N LEU A 10 31.26 -1.90 11.80
CA LEU A 10 31.00 -2.44 10.46
C LEU A 10 29.97 -3.60 10.50
N MET A 11 30.03 -4.42 11.55
CA MET A 11 29.11 -5.55 11.74
C MET A 11 27.70 -5.07 12.12
N ILE A 12 27.59 -4.02 12.94
CA ILE A 12 26.28 -3.40 13.27
C ILE A 12 25.67 -2.75 12.03
N ALA A 13 26.46 -2.04 11.22
CA ALA A 13 25.98 -1.38 10.00
C ALA A 13 25.50 -2.39 8.93
N SER A 14 26.14 -3.56 8.83
CA SER A 14 25.71 -4.63 7.91
C SER A 14 24.51 -5.44 8.42
N ALA A 15 24.24 -5.45 9.73
CA ALA A 15 23.06 -6.08 10.30
C ALA A 15 21.78 -5.23 10.16
N MET A 16 21.90 -3.95 9.78
CA MET A 16 20.75 -3.10 9.46
C MET A 16 20.16 -3.52 8.11
N THR A 17 19.38 -4.59 8.12
CA THR A 17 18.50 -4.91 7.00
C THR A 17 17.43 -3.82 6.87
N ALA A 18 17.21 -3.33 5.65
CA ALA A 18 16.14 -2.36 5.39
C ALA A 18 14.79 -3.01 5.74
N ALA A 19 13.99 -2.35 6.56
CA ALA A 19 12.65 -2.83 6.88
C ALA A 19 11.86 -2.99 5.56
N PRO A 20 11.29 -4.18 5.28
CA PRO A 20 10.60 -4.41 4.03
C PRO A 20 9.35 -3.54 3.98
N LEU A 21 9.23 -2.77 2.89
CA LEU A 21 8.10 -1.88 2.61
C LEU A 21 6.76 -2.65 2.54
N GLU A 22 6.81 -3.90 2.12
CA GLU A 22 5.67 -4.81 2.01
C GLU A 22 6.01 -6.12 2.74
N GLN A 23 5.14 -6.53 3.66
CA GLN A 23 5.19 -7.79 4.40
C GLN A 23 4.00 -8.64 3.99
N VAL A 24 4.28 -9.82 3.44
CA VAL A 24 3.25 -10.79 3.05
C VAL A 24 3.47 -12.05 3.87
N ASN A 25 2.47 -12.41 4.68
CA ASN A 25 2.47 -13.65 5.43
C ASN A 25 1.40 -14.57 4.87
N THR A 26 1.81 -15.75 4.39
CA THR A 26 0.90 -16.75 3.83
C THR A 26 0.71 -17.85 4.86
N THR A 27 -0.54 -18.10 5.21
CA THR A 27 -0.95 -19.18 6.12
C THR A 27 -1.74 -20.23 5.36
N ALA A 28 -2.01 -21.37 6.00
CA ALA A 28 -2.89 -22.37 5.42
C ALA A 28 -4.27 -21.79 5.10
N THR A 29 -4.79 -20.81 5.84
CA THR A 29 -6.15 -20.29 5.72
C THR A 29 -6.30 -19.05 4.85
N GLY A 30 -5.20 -18.41 4.44
CA GLY A 30 -5.25 -17.15 3.71
C GLY A 30 -3.93 -16.39 3.72
N VAL A 31 -3.97 -15.15 3.21
CA VAL A 31 -2.80 -14.27 3.12
C VAL A 31 -3.06 -13.01 3.93
N THR A 32 -2.12 -12.62 4.79
CA THR A 32 -2.10 -11.32 5.45
C THR A 32 -1.04 -10.44 4.80
N VAL A 33 -1.43 -9.24 4.43
CA VAL A 33 -0.58 -8.28 3.74
C VAL A 33 -0.52 -7.02 4.58
N ARG A 34 0.70 -6.54 4.83
CA ARG A 34 0.95 -5.23 5.42
C ARG A 34 1.86 -4.44 4.49
N ILE A 35 1.41 -3.27 4.05
CA ILE A 35 2.19 -2.38 3.20
C ILE A 35 2.37 -1.06 3.94
N GLN A 36 3.61 -0.63 4.08
CA GLN A 36 4.00 0.61 4.72
C GLN A 36 4.51 1.61 3.68
N SER A 37 4.56 2.88 4.06
CA SER A 37 5.05 4.00 3.25
C SER A 37 4.58 3.98 1.79
N LEU A 38 3.30 3.68 1.59
CA LEU A 38 2.67 3.59 0.28
C LEU A 38 2.73 4.92 -0.48
N ARG A 39 2.44 6.02 0.23
CA ARG A 39 2.54 7.38 -0.32
C ARG A 39 2.90 8.38 0.77
N THR A 40 4.04 9.05 0.59
CA THR A 40 4.54 10.07 1.52
C THR A 40 4.06 11.47 1.20
N GLU A 41 3.73 11.76 -0.07
CA GLU A 41 3.33 13.10 -0.53
C GLU A 41 2.14 13.03 -1.49
N PRO A 42 1.28 14.06 -1.50
CA PRO A 42 0.15 14.14 -2.40
C PRO A 42 0.63 14.35 -3.85
N TYR A 43 -0.04 13.68 -4.78
CA TYR A 43 0.10 13.92 -6.20
C TYR A 43 -0.59 15.23 -6.57
N VAL A 44 0.15 16.12 -7.24
CA VAL A 44 -0.42 17.29 -7.89
C VAL A 44 -1.08 16.79 -9.16
N THR A 45 -2.41 16.80 -9.19
CA THR A 45 -3.16 16.46 -10.40
C THR A 45 -2.96 17.61 -11.39
N GLU A 46 -2.10 17.44 -12.38
CA GLU A 46 -2.07 18.35 -13.52
C GLU A 46 -3.44 18.28 -14.23
N PRO A 47 -3.99 19.40 -14.72
CA PRO A 47 -5.26 19.40 -15.41
C PRO A 47 -5.13 18.56 -16.68
N MET A 48 -5.69 17.36 -16.65
CA MET A 48 -5.75 16.45 -17.79
C MET A 48 -6.68 17.04 -18.85
N THR A 49 -6.29 16.96 -20.13
CA THR A 49 -7.13 17.36 -21.25
C THR A 49 -8.25 16.32 -21.44
N GLU A 50 -9.41 16.70 -21.99
CA GLU A 50 -10.57 15.79 -22.14
C GLU A 50 -10.25 14.49 -22.92
N GLU A 51 -9.19 14.49 -23.74
CA GLU A 51 -8.70 13.32 -24.48
C GLU A 51 -7.94 12.29 -23.63
N ASP A 52 -7.45 12.66 -22.44
CA ASP A 52 -6.66 11.77 -21.56
C ASP A 52 -7.54 11.02 -20.52
N ILE A 53 -8.84 11.33 -20.46
CA ILE A 53 -9.76 10.85 -19.42
C ILE A 53 -10.07 9.35 -19.56
N HIS A 54 -9.83 8.75 -20.73
CA HIS A 54 -10.24 7.37 -21.00
C HIS A 54 -9.26 6.27 -20.59
N ASP A 55 -7.97 6.57 -20.35
CA ASP A 55 -6.97 5.51 -20.15
C ASP A 55 -6.10 5.61 -18.89
N VAL A 56 -6.28 6.64 -18.05
CA VAL A 56 -5.46 6.81 -16.84
C VAL A 56 -6.35 7.01 -15.64
N ARG A 57 -6.52 5.97 -14.81
CA ARG A 57 -6.91 6.20 -13.41
C ARG A 57 -5.77 7.04 -12.79
N PRO A 58 -6.00 8.30 -12.43
CA PRO A 58 -4.92 9.26 -12.21
C PRO A 58 -4.11 8.88 -10.97
N GLY A 59 -2.96 8.21 -11.15
CA GLY A 59 -1.84 8.03 -10.19
C GLY A 59 -2.15 7.52 -8.78
N SER A 60 -3.42 7.32 -8.43
CA SER A 60 -3.89 7.08 -7.08
C SER A 60 -4.15 5.60 -6.87
N VAL A 61 -4.37 4.78 -7.89
CA VAL A 61 -4.72 3.36 -7.68
C VAL A 61 -3.50 2.47 -7.85
N ILE A 62 -3.21 1.63 -6.86
CA ILE A 62 -2.23 0.56 -6.97
C ILE A 62 -2.92 -0.80 -7.06
N GLY A 63 -2.35 -1.72 -7.83
CA GLY A 63 -2.78 -3.11 -7.91
C GLY A 63 -1.70 -4.06 -7.38
N ARG A 64 -2.11 -5.07 -6.62
CA ARG A 64 -1.25 -6.18 -6.18
C ARG A 64 -1.98 -7.49 -6.40
N THR A 65 -1.30 -8.47 -6.99
CA THR A 65 -1.87 -9.80 -7.25
C THR A 65 -1.23 -10.81 -6.33
N TYR A 66 -2.06 -11.52 -5.56
CA TYR A 66 -1.64 -12.55 -4.63
C TYR A 66 -2.09 -13.92 -5.13
N ALA A 67 -1.17 -14.89 -5.11
CA ALA A 67 -1.49 -16.27 -5.42
C ALA A 67 -1.96 -16.99 -4.16
N ILE A 68 -3.18 -17.55 -4.20
CA ILE A 68 -3.79 -18.28 -3.09
C ILE A 68 -4.39 -19.61 -3.58
N PRO A 69 -4.47 -20.64 -2.71
CA PRO A 69 -5.04 -21.94 -3.07
C PRO A 69 -6.58 -21.97 -3.03
N TYR A 70 -7.24 -20.81 -2.94
CA TYR A 70 -8.69 -20.71 -2.75
C TYR A 70 -9.37 -19.91 -3.86
N ALA A 71 -10.48 -20.44 -4.38
CA ALA A 71 -11.30 -19.76 -5.39
C ALA A 71 -12.04 -18.53 -4.84
N ASN A 72 -12.39 -18.59 -3.55
CA ASN A 72 -13.18 -17.58 -2.87
C ASN A 72 -12.33 -16.90 -1.78
N ALA A 73 -11.86 -15.69 -2.08
CA ALA A 73 -11.26 -14.80 -1.10
C ALA A 73 -12.14 -13.58 -0.88
N ARG A 74 -12.03 -12.97 0.31
CA ARG A 74 -12.64 -11.68 0.62
C ARG A 74 -11.58 -10.82 1.26
N VAL A 75 -11.45 -9.58 0.79
CA VAL A 75 -10.60 -8.61 1.47
C VAL A 75 -11.25 -8.22 2.79
N GLU A 76 -10.51 -8.41 3.87
CA GLU A 76 -10.82 -7.87 5.19
C GLU A 76 -9.72 -6.89 5.60
N VAL A 77 -10.08 -5.64 5.84
CA VAL A 77 -9.11 -4.59 6.21
C VAL A 77 -8.96 -4.54 7.73
N GLN A 78 -7.76 -4.82 8.23
CA GLN A 78 -7.43 -4.70 9.66
C GLN A 78 -6.94 -3.29 10.02
N ASN A 79 -6.16 -2.65 9.16
CA ASN A 79 -5.63 -1.32 9.47
C ASN A 79 -5.47 -0.48 8.21
N MET A 80 -5.67 0.82 8.36
CA MET A 80 -5.43 1.82 7.34
C MET A 80 -4.99 3.11 8.02
N VAL A 81 -3.86 3.65 7.58
CA VAL A 81 -3.31 4.90 8.09
C VAL A 81 -3.13 5.88 6.96
N TRP A 82 -3.71 7.07 7.13
CA TRP A 82 -3.74 8.12 6.13
C TRP A 82 -2.99 9.33 6.62
N ASN A 83 -2.13 9.87 5.77
CA ASN A 83 -1.62 11.23 5.93
C ASN A 83 -2.67 12.19 5.40
N VAL A 84 -2.94 13.26 6.15
CA VAL A 84 -3.88 14.30 5.76
C VAL A 84 -3.10 15.56 5.46
N PHE A 85 -3.30 16.10 4.27
CA PHE A 85 -2.71 17.35 3.80
C PHE A 85 -3.79 18.39 3.60
N ASP A 86 -3.44 19.66 3.82
CA ASP A 86 -4.26 20.77 3.36
C ASP A 86 -4.19 20.93 1.83
N ALA A 87 -5.00 21.83 1.28
CA ALA A 87 -5.03 22.13 -0.15
C ALA A 87 -3.69 22.69 -0.69
N GLN A 88 -2.79 23.13 0.19
CA GLN A 88 -1.46 23.62 -0.14
C GLN A 88 -0.41 22.50 -0.10
N GLY A 89 -0.81 21.26 0.20
CA GLY A 89 0.09 20.11 0.27
C GLY A 89 0.90 20.03 1.57
N LYS A 90 0.55 20.79 2.61
CA LYS A 90 1.20 20.71 3.92
C LYS A 90 0.53 19.62 4.76
N LEU A 91 1.34 18.76 5.36
CA LEU A 91 0.88 17.72 6.28
C LEU A 91 0.25 18.39 7.52
N ILE A 92 -1.04 18.13 7.74
CA ILE A 92 -1.79 18.63 8.90
C ILE A 92 -2.00 17.55 9.96
N GLY A 93 -1.91 16.26 9.60
CA GLY A 93 -1.99 15.18 10.57
C GLY A 93 -2.13 13.80 9.96
N GLU A 94 -2.50 12.84 10.81
CA GLU A 94 -2.72 11.45 10.46
C GLU A 94 -4.11 11.00 10.93
N THR A 95 -4.70 10.05 10.22
CA THR A 95 -6.01 9.49 10.59
C THR A 95 -6.12 8.00 10.29
N HIS A 96 -6.89 7.33 11.12
CA HIS A 96 -7.12 5.88 11.10
C HIS A 96 -8.60 5.63 10.85
N PHE A 97 -9.02 5.67 9.60
CA PHE A 97 -10.37 5.26 9.22
C PHE A 97 -10.30 4.11 8.22
N ARG A 98 -11.25 3.18 8.35
CA ARG A 98 -11.44 2.07 7.43
C ARG A 98 -12.59 2.42 6.51
N LEU A 99 -12.28 2.85 5.29
CA LEU A 99 -13.30 3.05 4.27
C LEU A 99 -13.27 1.83 3.35
N SER A 100 -14.35 1.05 3.40
CA SER A 100 -14.46 -0.28 2.78
C SER A 100 -14.41 -0.25 1.25
N ASN A 101 -14.63 0.91 0.63
CA ASN A 101 -14.59 1.11 -0.82
C ASN A 101 -13.21 1.55 -1.34
N TRP A 102 -12.19 1.57 -0.48
CA TRP A 102 -10.85 2.05 -0.86
C TRP A 102 -9.89 0.89 -1.14
N ILE A 103 -10.29 -0.34 -0.83
CA ILE A 103 -9.60 -1.57 -1.19
C ILE A 103 -10.62 -2.59 -1.65
N GLU A 104 -10.41 -3.09 -2.87
CA GLU A 104 -11.36 -3.99 -3.51
C GLU A 104 -10.63 -5.09 -4.27
N ILE A 105 -11.30 -6.23 -4.45
CA ILE A 105 -10.83 -7.29 -5.35
C ILE A 105 -11.23 -6.89 -6.76
N ALA A 106 -10.26 -6.51 -7.59
CA ALA A 106 -10.48 -6.10 -8.97
C ALA A 106 -10.55 -7.27 -9.94
N ASN A 107 -9.78 -8.35 -9.70
CA ASN A 107 -9.73 -9.48 -10.60
C ASN A 107 -9.47 -10.80 -9.85
N ARG A 108 -9.96 -11.90 -10.43
CA ARG A 108 -9.66 -13.28 -10.03
C ARG A 108 -9.27 -14.06 -11.27
N LEU A 109 -8.02 -14.49 -11.32
CA LEU A 109 -7.49 -15.35 -12.39
C LEU A 109 -7.24 -16.74 -11.83
N HIS A 110 -7.43 -17.75 -12.66
CA HIS A 110 -7.14 -19.13 -12.31
C HIS A 110 -6.00 -19.64 -13.20
N PHE A 111 -4.94 -20.13 -12.59
CA PHE A 111 -3.79 -20.70 -13.29
C PHE A 111 -3.40 -22.05 -12.68
N ARG A 112 -3.71 -23.13 -13.40
CA ARG A 112 -3.50 -24.53 -12.99
C ARG A 112 -4.24 -24.87 -11.71
N GLU A 113 -3.55 -24.93 -10.56
CA GLU A 113 -4.12 -25.23 -9.24
C GLU A 113 -4.12 -23.99 -8.32
N MET A 114 -3.71 -22.82 -8.81
CA MET A 114 -3.65 -21.59 -8.04
C MET A 114 -4.61 -20.53 -8.56
N TYR A 115 -5.14 -19.74 -7.63
CA TYR A 115 -5.95 -18.56 -7.92
C TYR A 115 -5.11 -17.32 -7.68
N GLY A 116 -4.99 -16.45 -8.68
CA GLY A 116 -4.45 -15.11 -8.53
C GLY A 116 -5.58 -14.13 -8.22
N ILE A 117 -5.50 -13.47 -7.07
CA ILE A 117 -6.48 -12.46 -6.65
C ILE A 117 -5.79 -11.09 -6.72
N THR A 118 -6.29 -10.21 -7.59
CA THR A 118 -5.79 -8.84 -7.69
C THR A 118 -6.59 -7.93 -6.77
N VAL A 119 -5.91 -7.32 -5.82
CA VAL A 119 -6.42 -6.31 -4.92
C VAL A 119 -6.00 -4.94 -5.44
N THR A 120 -6.96 -4.04 -5.64
CA THR A 120 -6.71 -2.64 -5.96
C THR A 120 -6.97 -1.75 -4.78
N MET A 121 -6.12 -0.74 -4.59
CA MET A 121 -6.19 0.17 -3.46
C MET A 121 -6.06 1.61 -3.95
N ASP A 122 -6.96 2.48 -3.51
CA ASP A 122 -6.78 3.92 -3.67
C ASP A 122 -5.70 4.40 -2.68
N THR A 123 -4.72 5.13 -3.19
CA THR A 123 -3.57 5.68 -2.44
C THR A 123 -3.71 7.18 -2.21
N GLN A 124 -4.67 7.84 -2.85
CA GLN A 124 -4.99 9.23 -2.63
C GLN A 124 -6.46 9.52 -2.91
N ARG A 125 -7.09 10.34 -2.06
CA ARG A 125 -8.44 10.88 -2.31
C ARG A 125 -8.59 12.29 -1.75
N GLN A 126 -9.34 13.12 -2.46
CA GLN A 126 -9.77 14.42 -1.96
C GLN A 126 -11.03 14.25 -1.11
N VAL A 127 -11.02 14.77 0.12
CA VAL A 127 -12.19 14.82 0.99
C VAL A 127 -12.39 16.28 1.43
N GLY A 128 -13.36 16.95 0.82
CA GLY A 128 -13.55 18.39 1.01
C GLY A 128 -12.31 19.17 0.55
N ASN A 129 -11.72 19.95 1.46
CA ASN A 129 -10.51 20.74 1.20
C ASN A 129 -9.20 20.05 1.64
N GLN A 130 -9.26 18.75 1.94
CA GLN A 130 -8.12 17.97 2.40
C GLN A 130 -7.76 16.88 1.40
N ILE A 131 -6.47 16.65 1.23
CA ILE A 131 -5.94 15.52 0.45
C ILE A 131 -5.53 14.43 1.44
N HIS A 132 -6.11 13.24 1.30
CA HIS A 132 -5.73 12.08 2.09
C HIS A 132 -4.83 11.17 1.24
N THR A 133 -3.65 10.80 1.74
CA THR A 133 -2.79 9.80 1.09
C THR A 133 -2.62 8.57 1.97
N LEU A 134 -2.71 7.39 1.36
CA LEU A 134 -2.55 6.12 2.06
C LEU A 134 -1.08 5.95 2.44
N ARG A 135 -0.80 5.94 3.73
CA ARG A 135 0.54 5.68 4.24
C ARG A 135 0.75 4.19 4.49
N GLU A 136 -0.19 3.57 5.17
CA GLU A 136 -0.08 2.17 5.58
C GLU A 136 -1.42 1.46 5.45
N VAL A 137 -1.38 0.20 5.05
CA VAL A 137 -2.53 -0.69 4.99
C VAL A 137 -2.16 -2.07 5.51
N GLU A 138 -3.08 -2.66 6.25
CA GLU A 138 -3.06 -4.07 6.61
C GLU A 138 -4.40 -4.71 6.24
N PHE A 139 -4.35 -5.76 5.44
CA PHE A 139 -5.53 -6.52 5.02
C PHE A 139 -5.25 -8.02 4.96
N SER A 140 -6.30 -8.83 5.02
CA SER A 140 -6.25 -10.27 4.76
C SER A 140 -7.13 -10.68 3.60
N LEU A 141 -6.75 -11.78 2.95
CA LEU A 141 -7.45 -12.47 1.87
C LEU A 141 -7.81 -13.90 2.24
#